data_AF-A0A0Q1CGZ5-F1
#
_entry.id   AF-A0A0Q1CGZ5-F1
#
_cell.length_a   1.000
_cell.length_b   1.000
_cell.length_c   1.000
_cell.angle_alpha   90.00
_cell.angle_beta   90.00
_cell.angle_gamma   90.00
#
_symmetry.space_group_name_H-M   'P 1'
#
loop_
_entity.id
_entity.type
_entity.pdbx_description
1 polymer ?
#
loop_
_entity_poly.entity_id
_entity_poly.type
_entity_poly.pdbx_seq_one_letter_code
_entity_poly.pdbx_strand_id
1 'polypeptide(L)'
;MSGSHELEKLMKQVEDQLKDVKCPALIIQGSDDPVVNPVSGQEIFNKLGTKDKQLLRIYAKHHGILRGEGAEKVNAVVLMFLKKLSSGN
;
A
#
# COMPACT_ATOMS: atom_id res chain seq x y z
N MET A 1 5.30 9.35 29.10
CA MET A 1 5.66 9.66 27.71
C MET A 1 5.52 8.37 26.94
N SER A 2 4.44 8.26 26.17
CA SER A 2 3.88 6.99 25.73
C SER A 2 4.33 6.74 24.29
N GLY A 3 5.01 5.63 24.02
CA GLY A 3 5.57 5.32 22.69
C GLY A 3 4.55 5.34 21.53
N SER A 4 3.25 5.29 21.83
CA SER A 4 2.17 5.49 20.87
C SER A 4 2.16 6.89 20.23
N HIS A 5 2.52 7.93 21.01
CA HIS A 5 2.40 9.31 20.55
C HIS A 5 3.50 9.71 19.55
N GLU A 6 4.69 9.11 19.69
CA GLU A 6 5.78 9.31 18.73
C GLU A 6 5.54 8.52 17.44
N LEU A 7 4.89 7.35 17.53
CA LEU A 7 4.45 6.60 16.35
C LEU A 7 3.40 7.38 15.54
N GLU A 8 2.41 7.97 16.22
CA GLU A 8 1.40 8.82 15.56
C GLU A 8 2.04 10.02 14.84
N LYS A 9 3.00 10.70 15.47
CA LYS A 9 3.73 11.81 14.84
C LYS A 9 4.49 11.37 13.60
N LEU A 10 5.18 10.24 13.67
CA LEU A 10 5.91 9.68 12.53
C LEU A 10 4.95 9.35 11.38
N MET A 11 3.82 8.69 11.68
CA MET A 11 2.82 8.36 10.67
C MET A 11 2.26 9.62 9.99
N LYS A 12 1.98 10.67 10.76
CA LYS A 12 1.50 11.95 10.22
C LYS A 12 2.56 12.64 9.34
N GLN A 13 3.82 12.63 9.74
CA GLN A 13 4.91 13.18 8.93
C GLN A 13 5.09 12.45 7.60
N VAL A 14 4.93 11.13 7.59
CA VAL A 14 4.97 10.33 6.35
C VAL A 14 3.77 10.65 5.48
N GLU A 15 2.59 10.78 6.07
CA GLU A 15 1.34 11.11 5.37
C GLU A 15 1.40 12.46 4.66
N ASP A 16 1.97 13.49 5.30
CA ASP A 16 2.15 14.82 4.73
C ASP A 16 3.13 14.84 3.52
N GLN A 17 4.03 13.86 3.45
CA GLN A 17 5.03 13.71 2.39
C GLN A 17 4.58 12.81 1.23
N LEU A 18 3.42 12.14 1.32
CA LEU A 18 2.92 11.27 0.23
C LEU A 18 2.74 12.01 -1.10
N LYS A 19 2.45 13.31 -1.04
CA LYS A 19 2.32 14.21 -2.20
C LYS A 19 3.64 14.40 -2.97
N ASP A 20 4.77 14.08 -2.36
CA ASP A 20 6.10 14.23 -2.94
C ASP A 20 6.54 12.96 -3.68
N VAL A 21 5.80 11.85 -3.53
CA VAL A 21 6.00 10.63 -4.32
C VAL A 21 5.56 10.86 -5.76
N LYS A 22 6.53 10.99 -6.67
CA LYS A 22 6.30 11.18 -8.12
C LYS A 22 6.56 9.92 -8.96
N CYS A 23 7.19 8.91 -8.39
CA CYS A 23 7.41 7.64 -9.07
C CYS A 23 6.11 6.84 -9.19
N PRO A 24 6.04 5.88 -10.14
CA PRO A 24 4.96 4.92 -10.18
C PRO A 24 4.82 4.17 -8.85
N ALA A 25 3.59 4.01 -8.35
CA ALA A 25 3.34 3.42 -7.04
C ALA A 25 2.25 2.34 -7.09
N LEU A 26 2.51 1.22 -6.44
CA LEU A 26 1.55 0.14 -6.23
C LEU A 26 1.23 0.02 -4.74
N ILE A 27 -0.03 0.19 -4.38
CA ILE A 27 -0.53 0.04 -3.01
C ILE A 27 -1.30 -1.28 -2.94
N ILE A 28 -0.96 -2.13 -1.98
CA ILE A 28 -1.61 -3.42 -1.75
C ILE A 28 -2.21 -3.40 -0.34
N GLN A 29 -3.53 -3.56 -0.23
CA GLN A 29 -4.26 -3.50 1.04
C GLN A 29 -5.09 -4.78 1.22
N GLY A 30 -4.98 -5.39 2.40
CA GLY A 30 -5.87 -6.49 2.82
C GLY A 30 -7.20 -5.91 3.30
N SER A 31 -8.32 -6.52 2.90
CA SER A 31 -9.66 -6.01 3.22
C SER A 31 -10.23 -6.52 4.55
N ASP A 32 -9.58 -7.47 5.21
CA ASP A 32 -10.03 -8.05 6.50
C ASP A 32 -8.87 -8.07 7.52
N ASP A 33 -8.18 -6.93 7.61
CA ASP A 33 -7.10 -6.71 8.56
C ASP A 33 -7.69 -6.23 9.90
N PRO A 34 -7.64 -7.04 10.99
CA PRO A 34 -8.16 -6.63 12.28
C PRO A 34 -7.30 -5.56 12.99
N VAL A 35 -6.14 -5.20 12.41
CA VAL A 35 -5.14 -4.30 12.99
C VAL A 35 -5.14 -2.93 12.31
N VAL A 36 -5.42 -2.86 11.00
CA VAL A 36 -5.36 -1.61 10.23
C VAL A 36 -6.67 -1.35 9.49
N ASN A 37 -7.23 -0.14 9.63
CA ASN A 37 -8.45 0.26 8.96
C ASN A 37 -8.27 0.17 7.41
N PRO A 38 -9.08 -0.63 6.69
CA PRO A 38 -8.96 -0.78 5.23
C PRO A 38 -9.23 0.52 4.43
N VAL A 39 -9.65 1.60 5.11
CA VAL A 39 -9.73 2.95 4.55
C VAL A 39 -8.34 3.55 4.29
N SER A 40 -7.31 3.20 5.08
CA SER A 40 -5.96 3.79 4.97
C SER A 40 -5.30 3.56 3.61
N GLY A 41 -5.50 2.41 2.97
CA GLY A 41 -5.02 2.16 1.61
C GLY A 41 -5.61 3.13 0.57
N GLN A 42 -6.86 3.55 0.76
CA GLN A 42 -7.50 4.56 -0.11
C GLN A 42 -6.96 5.97 0.15
N GLU A 43 -6.73 6.32 1.42
CA GLU A 43 -6.18 7.61 1.80
C GLU A 43 -4.78 7.81 1.22
N ILE A 44 -3.92 6.79 1.33
CA ILE A 44 -2.59 6.80 0.72
C ILE A 44 -2.71 6.96 -0.80
N PHE A 45 -3.57 6.18 -1.45
CA PHE A 45 -3.80 6.29 -2.89
C PHE A 45 -4.22 7.71 -3.29
N ASN A 46 -5.11 8.34 -2.54
CA ASN A 46 -5.59 9.69 -2.84
C ASN A 46 -4.49 10.75 -2.62
N LYS A 47 -3.68 10.61 -1.56
CA LYS A 47 -2.63 11.57 -1.19
C LYS A 47 -1.36 11.45 -2.03
N LEU A 48 -1.14 10.33 -2.72
CA LEU A 48 0.02 10.15 -3.60
C LEU A 48 0.09 11.23 -4.68
N GLY A 49 1.28 11.83 -4.80
CA GLY A 49 1.59 12.90 -5.75
C GLY A 49 1.77 12.48 -7.21
N THR A 50 1.70 11.18 -7.49
CA THR A 50 1.81 10.59 -8.82
C THR A 50 0.42 10.29 -9.42
N LYS A 51 0.33 10.34 -10.75
CA LYS A 51 -0.84 9.84 -11.50
C LYS A 51 -0.69 8.37 -11.89
N ASP A 52 0.53 7.86 -11.97
CA ASP A 52 0.79 6.43 -12.21
C ASP A 52 0.76 5.69 -10.87
N LYS A 53 -0.46 5.43 -10.40
CA LYS A 53 -0.69 4.73 -9.15
C LYS A 53 -1.75 3.66 -9.30
N GLN A 54 -1.57 2.56 -8.59
CA GLN A 54 -2.47 1.42 -8.59
C GLN A 54 -2.82 1.05 -7.15
N LEU A 55 -4.09 0.70 -6.90
CA LEU A 55 -4.55 0.19 -5.63
C LEU A 55 -5.13 -1.21 -5.85
N LEU A 56 -4.50 -2.20 -5.23
CA LEU A 56 -4.99 -3.57 -5.20
C LEU A 56 -5.57 -3.85 -3.81
N ARG A 57 -6.86 -4.18 -3.76
CA ARG A 57 -7.51 -4.70 -2.55
C ARG A 57 -7.56 -6.22 -2.63
N ILE A 58 -7.00 -6.88 -1.63
CA ILE A 58 -6.98 -8.35 -1.56
C ILE A 58 -7.92 -8.80 -0.46
N TYR A 59 -8.92 -9.60 -0.85
CA TYR A 59 -9.79 -10.29 0.08
C TYR A 59 -9.08 -11.50 0.65
N ALA A 60 -8.44 -11.31 1.80
CA ALA A 60 -7.87 -12.39 2.59
C ALA A 60 -8.53 -12.37 3.97
N LYS A 61 -9.18 -13.48 4.37
CA LYS A 61 -9.72 -13.67 5.73
C LYS A 61 -8.64 -13.79 6.81
N HIS A 62 -7.36 -13.70 6.42
CA HIS A 62 -6.20 -13.81 7.28
C HIS A 62 -5.25 -12.65 7.00
N HIS A 63 -4.77 -12.02 8.07
CA HIS A 63 -3.89 -10.84 8.09
C HIS A 63 -2.60 -11.00 7.26
N GLY A 64 -2.19 -12.25 6.98
CA GLY A 64 -1.02 -12.57 6.16
C GLY A 64 -1.31 -12.56 4.65
N ILE A 65 -1.35 -11.38 4.02
CA ILE A 65 -1.41 -11.25 2.55
C ILE A 65 -0.26 -12.00 1.86
N LEU A 66 0.88 -12.14 2.54
CA LEU A 66 2.10 -12.80 2.07
C LEU A 66 2.20 -14.29 2.43
N ARG A 67 1.25 -14.85 3.19
CA ARG A 67 1.27 -16.27 3.60
C ARG A 67 -0.11 -16.90 3.38
N GLY A 68 -0.28 -17.61 2.26
CA GLY A 68 -1.53 -18.31 1.90
C GLY A 68 -1.93 -18.10 0.43
N GLU A 69 -3.17 -18.42 0.07
CA GLU A 69 -3.72 -18.27 -1.31
C GLU A 69 -3.63 -16.85 -1.87
N GLY A 70 -3.53 -15.83 -1.00
CA GLY A 70 -3.33 -14.44 -1.42
C GLY A 70 -1.93 -14.15 -1.96
N ALA A 71 -0.91 -14.91 -1.55
CA ALA A 71 0.49 -14.62 -1.84
C ALA A 71 0.81 -14.76 -3.34
N GLU A 72 0.25 -15.75 -4.03
CA GLU A 72 0.45 -15.91 -5.47
C GLU A 72 -0.13 -14.73 -6.26
N LYS A 73 -1.31 -14.25 -5.86
CA LYS A 73 -1.93 -13.07 -6.48
C LYS A 73 -1.10 -11.81 -6.25
N VAL A 74 -0.58 -11.62 -5.03
CA VAL A 74 0.34 -10.51 -4.71
C VAL A 74 1.57 -10.58 -5.60
N ASN A 75 2.22 -11.73 -5.65
CA ASN A 75 3.44 -11.94 -6.43
C ASN A 75 3.20 -11.68 -7.92
N ALA A 76 2.09 -12.17 -8.46
CA ALA A 76 1.72 -11.94 -9.85
C ALA A 76 1.51 -10.43 -10.14
N VAL A 77 0.81 -9.71 -9.26
CA VAL A 77 0.55 -8.27 -9.46
C VAL A 77 1.82 -7.45 -9.32
N VAL A 78 2.68 -7.75 -8.33
CA VAL A 78 3.99 -7.10 -8.18
C VAL A 78 4.84 -7.34 -9.43
N LEU A 79 4.88 -8.58 -9.94
CA LEU A 79 5.64 -8.92 -11.15
C LEU A 79 5.08 -8.23 -12.40
N MET A 80 3.76 -8.12 -12.54
CA MET A 80 3.12 -7.35 -13.60
C MET A 80 3.47 -5.86 -13.52
N PHE A 81 3.45 -5.29 -12.31
CA PHE A 81 3.82 -3.89 -12.08
C PHE A 81 5.28 -3.63 -12.48
N LEU A 82 6.21 -4.48 -12.03
CA LEU A 82 7.62 -4.36 -12.40
C LEU A 82 7.85 -4.53 -13.91
N LYS A 83 7.14 -5.48 -14.56
CA LYS A 83 7.19 -5.66 -16.01
C LYS A 83 6.72 -4.41 -16.74
N LYS A 84 5.59 -3.83 -16.35
CA LYS A 84 5.06 -2.57 -16.90
C LYS A 84 6.11 -1.45 -16.86
N LEU A 85 6.84 -1.33 -15.75
CA LEU A 85 7.90 -0.34 -15.60
C LEU A 85 9.11 -0.64 -16.49
N SER A 86 9.50 -1.91 -16.62
CA SER A 86 10.64 -2.32 -17.44
C SER A 86 10.38 -2.22 -18.96
N SER A 87 9.12 -2.37 -19.39
CA SER A 87 8.72 -2.31 -20.80
C SER A 87 8.36 -0.90 -21.26
N GLY A 88 8.42 0.09 -20.36
CA GLY A 88 8.11 1.50 -20.64
C GLY A 88 9.33 2.40 -20.91
N ASN A 89 10.49 1.81 -21.28
CA ASN A 89 11.67 2.54 -21.76
C ASN A 89 11.66 2.65 -23.28
#